data_AF-A0A923PL88-F1
#
_entry.id   AF-A0A923PL88-F1
#
_cell.length_a   1.000
_cell.length_b   1.000
_cell.length_c   1.000
_cell.angle_alpha   90.00
_cell.angle_beta   90.00
_cell.angle_gamma   90.00
#
_symmetry.space_group_name_H-M   'P 1'
#
loop_
_entity.id
_entity.type
_entity.pdbx_description
1 polymer ?
#
loop_
_entity_poly.entity_id
_entity_poly.type
_entity_poly.pdbx_seq_one_letter_code
_entity_poly.pdbx_strand_id
1 'polypeptide(L)'
;MRYFFSTLLLLCGIGFATAQSCQSAPSVISDLNKEIDKVLKEKGCSPASFPNCLANPGTYTGLTSKMVQYWNQRSSAWSTIGPRRLDFGSWEEGRIVSTGGRMYLSCVPSNKNSMTVNINELDGKGKTSYVICKVDRNGNYTKLHTGWFNEINSQQSNKSETRQHQLNNVNGYIISIHFDGKSVGNTFQYKVRVQ
;
A
#
# COMPACT_ATOMS: atom_id res chain seq x y z
N MET A 1 -8.07 11.05 66.58
CA MET A 1 -8.24 10.11 65.45
C MET A 1 -7.93 10.84 64.16
N ARG A 2 -6.81 10.50 63.51
CA ARG A 2 -6.40 11.08 62.21
C ARG A 2 -6.79 10.09 61.13
N TYR A 3 -7.69 10.47 60.22
CA TYR A 3 -8.04 9.67 59.06
C TYR A 3 -7.13 10.06 57.89
N PHE A 4 -6.30 9.12 57.45
CA PHE A 4 -5.57 9.18 56.19
C PHE A 4 -6.53 8.77 55.06
N PHE A 5 -6.89 9.69 54.17
CA PHE A 5 -7.50 9.36 52.88
C PHE A 5 -6.40 9.25 51.83
N SER A 6 -6.14 8.03 51.38
CA SER A 6 -5.22 7.71 50.30
C SER A 6 -6.02 7.65 48.99
N THR A 7 -5.85 8.66 48.13
CA THR A 7 -6.49 8.71 46.82
C THR A 7 -5.58 8.03 45.80
N LEU A 8 -5.92 6.80 45.45
CA LEU A 8 -5.25 6.01 44.40
C LEU A 8 -5.62 6.58 43.02
N LEU A 9 -4.69 7.31 42.40
CA LEU A 9 -4.83 7.77 41.01
C LEU A 9 -4.58 6.58 40.06
N LEU A 10 -5.66 6.04 39.48
CA LEU A 10 -5.59 5.06 38.41
C LEU A 10 -5.32 5.79 37.08
N LEU A 11 -4.06 5.92 36.70
CA LEU A 11 -3.65 6.36 35.36
C LEU A 11 -3.87 5.20 34.38
N CYS A 12 -5.07 5.14 33.77
CA CYS A 12 -5.29 4.35 32.56
C CYS A 12 -4.40 4.90 31.44
N GLY A 13 -3.27 4.24 31.20
CA GLY A 13 -2.44 4.48 30.02
C GLY A 13 -3.25 4.19 28.76
N ILE A 14 -3.69 5.25 28.10
CA ILE A 14 -4.26 5.18 26.76
C ILE A 14 -3.10 4.79 25.84
N GLY A 15 -3.04 3.50 25.48
CA GLY A 15 -2.10 3.02 24.48
C GLY A 15 -2.34 3.78 23.17
N PHE A 16 -1.41 4.64 22.79
CA PHE A 16 -1.41 5.25 21.47
C PHE A 16 -1.25 4.13 20.44
N ALA A 17 -2.35 3.75 19.78
CA ALA A 17 -2.29 2.96 18.57
C ALA A 17 -1.51 3.80 17.53
N THR A 18 -0.23 3.51 17.34
CA THR A 18 0.59 4.15 16.31
C THR A 18 -0.07 3.86 14.97
N ALA A 19 -0.62 4.90 14.32
CA ALA A 19 -1.26 4.77 13.03
C ALA A 19 -0.26 4.16 12.04
N GLN A 20 -0.63 3.02 11.45
CA GLN A 20 0.19 2.31 10.48
C GLN A 20 0.58 3.26 9.33
N SER A 21 1.88 3.48 9.11
CA SER A 21 2.35 4.58 8.27
C SER A 21 2.28 4.22 6.79
N CYS A 22 1.61 5.07 6.01
CA CYS A 22 1.61 5.00 4.54
C CYS A 22 2.99 5.26 3.93
N GLN A 23 3.82 6.06 4.60
CA GLN A 23 5.11 6.52 4.08
C GLN A 23 6.16 5.43 4.17
N SER A 24 6.14 4.52 3.20
CA SER A 24 7.27 3.63 2.95
C SER A 24 7.75 3.88 1.52
N ALA A 25 9.07 3.99 1.36
CA ALA A 25 9.76 4.30 0.10
C ALA A 25 9.44 5.68 -0.56
N PRO A 26 9.57 6.81 0.16
CA PRO A 26 9.34 8.15 -0.41
C PRO A 26 10.30 8.48 -1.57
N SER A 27 11.52 7.96 -1.56
CA SER A 27 12.47 8.12 -2.68
C SER A 27 12.00 7.43 -3.95
N VAL A 28 11.40 6.23 -3.85
CA VAL A 28 10.84 5.49 -4.99
C VAL A 28 9.64 6.25 -5.56
N ILE A 29 8.74 6.76 -4.71
CA ILE A 29 7.63 7.62 -5.16
C ILE A 29 8.15 8.87 -5.88
N SER A 30 9.18 9.53 -5.33
CA SER A 30 9.77 10.71 -5.97
C SER A 30 10.33 10.38 -7.36
N ASP A 31 11.06 9.27 -7.48
CA ASP A 31 11.61 8.78 -8.75
C ASP A 31 10.49 8.46 -9.76
N LEU A 32 9.44 7.75 -9.32
CA LEU A 32 8.28 7.42 -10.16
C LEU A 32 7.56 8.68 -10.66
N ASN A 33 7.23 9.61 -9.76
CA ASN A 33 6.53 10.84 -10.13
C ASN A 33 7.35 11.69 -11.11
N LYS A 34 8.68 11.76 -10.94
CA LYS A 34 9.56 12.44 -11.90
C LYS A 34 9.52 11.81 -13.29
N GLU A 35 9.58 10.49 -13.38
CA GLU A 35 9.54 9.81 -14.69
C GLU A 35 8.15 9.86 -15.32
N ILE A 36 7.07 9.72 -14.53
CA ILE A 36 5.68 9.90 -15.00
C ILE A 36 5.51 11.28 -15.63
N ASP A 37 5.97 12.34 -14.94
CA ASP A 37 5.88 13.71 -15.43
C ASP A 37 6.61 13.91 -16.75
N LYS A 38 7.81 13.33 -16.86
CA LYS A 38 8.61 13.37 -18.08
C LYS A 38 7.89 12.67 -19.24
N VAL A 39 7.43 11.43 -19.03
CA VAL A 39 6.73 10.66 -20.07
C VAL A 39 5.43 11.32 -20.50
N LEU A 40 4.66 11.89 -19.57
CA LEU A 40 3.44 12.62 -19.89
C LEU A 40 3.72 13.88 -20.70
N LYS A 41 4.77 14.65 -20.37
CA LYS A 41 5.20 15.82 -21.15
C LYS A 41 5.63 15.44 -22.57
N GLU A 42 6.38 14.34 -22.73
CA GLU A 42 6.75 13.80 -24.05
C GLU A 42 5.52 13.43 -24.91
N LYS A 43 4.39 13.11 -24.27
CA LYS A 43 3.10 12.85 -24.92
C LYS A 43 2.24 14.10 -25.13
N GLY A 44 2.77 15.30 -24.87
CA GLY A 44 2.06 16.57 -25.03
C GLY A 44 1.10 16.91 -23.90
N CYS A 45 1.18 16.21 -22.76
CA CYS A 45 0.35 16.49 -21.60
C CYS A 45 0.95 17.62 -20.76
N SER A 46 0.11 18.54 -20.30
CA SER A 46 0.45 19.54 -19.29
C SER A 46 -0.13 19.11 -17.94
N PRO A 47 0.41 19.57 -16.79
CA PRO A 47 -0.14 19.20 -15.47
C PRO A 47 -1.67 19.37 -15.35
N ALA A 48 -2.24 20.39 -16.02
CA ALA A 48 -3.67 20.63 -16.07
C ALA A 48 -4.45 19.60 -16.90
N SER A 49 -3.85 19.01 -17.94
CA SER A 49 -4.47 18.01 -18.81
C SER A 49 -4.15 16.55 -18.43
N PHE A 50 -3.39 16.31 -17.36
CA PHE A 50 -3.01 14.97 -16.93
C PHE A 50 -4.20 14.02 -16.74
N PRO A 51 -5.31 14.39 -16.07
CA PRO A 51 -6.47 13.51 -15.96
C PRO A 51 -7.01 13.05 -17.32
N ASN A 52 -7.06 13.97 -18.30
CA ASN A 52 -7.51 13.68 -19.67
C ASN A 52 -6.50 12.76 -20.40
N CYS A 53 -5.21 12.97 -20.18
CA CYS A 53 -4.17 12.12 -20.74
C CYS A 53 -4.21 10.69 -20.19
N LEU A 54 -4.49 10.51 -18.90
CA LEU A 54 -4.64 9.18 -18.30
C LEU A 54 -5.89 8.46 -18.79
N ALA A 55 -6.96 9.21 -19.11
CA ALA A 55 -8.17 8.66 -19.71
C ALA A 55 -7.98 8.23 -21.18
N ASN A 56 -6.96 8.74 -21.89
CA ASN A 56 -6.66 8.33 -23.26
C ASN A 56 -5.95 6.95 -23.26
N PRO A 57 -6.53 5.89 -23.88
CA PRO A 57 -5.95 4.55 -23.83
C PRO A 57 -4.56 4.44 -24.47
N GLY A 58 -4.31 5.18 -25.56
CA GLY A 58 -3.02 5.17 -26.25
C GLY A 58 -1.92 5.82 -25.41
N THR A 59 -2.21 6.97 -24.82
CA THR A 59 -1.31 7.65 -23.89
C THR A 59 -1.04 6.81 -22.66
N TYR A 60 -2.08 6.23 -22.05
CA TYR A 60 -1.95 5.41 -20.84
C TYR A 60 -1.17 4.10 -21.09
N THR A 61 -1.40 3.44 -22.23
CA THR A 61 -0.62 2.25 -22.64
C THR A 61 0.85 2.61 -22.85
N GLY A 62 1.12 3.74 -23.52
CA GLY A 62 2.48 4.24 -23.72
C GLY A 62 3.18 4.59 -22.40
N LEU A 63 2.47 5.24 -21.49
CA LEU A 63 2.94 5.54 -20.13
C LEU A 63 3.28 4.25 -19.37
N THR A 64 2.36 3.28 -19.37
CA THR A 64 2.54 2.00 -18.68
C THR A 64 3.77 1.26 -19.19
N SER A 65 3.95 1.16 -20.51
CA SER A 65 5.13 0.52 -21.11
C SER A 65 6.44 1.19 -20.65
N LYS A 66 6.51 2.52 -20.69
CA LYS A 66 7.69 3.29 -20.25
C LYS A 66 7.95 3.15 -18.75
N MET A 67 6.92 3.19 -17.92
CA MET A 67 7.07 3.07 -16.47
C MET A 67 7.45 1.65 -16.04
N VAL A 68 6.97 0.62 -16.74
CA VAL A 68 7.42 -0.77 -16.53
C VAL A 68 8.91 -0.91 -16.88
N GLN A 69 9.35 -0.33 -18.01
CA GLN A 69 10.77 -0.32 -18.38
C GLN A 69 11.62 0.40 -17.34
N TYR A 70 11.20 1.60 -16.92
CA TYR A 70 11.87 2.38 -15.88
C TYR A 70 11.96 1.61 -14.56
N TRP A 71 10.86 1.00 -14.11
CA TRP A 71 10.83 0.19 -12.90
C TRP A 71 11.85 -0.94 -12.98
N ASN A 72 11.87 -1.70 -14.08
CA ASN A 72 12.78 -2.84 -14.24
C ASN A 72 14.25 -2.38 -14.20
N GLN A 73 14.58 -1.26 -14.83
CA GLN A 73 15.93 -0.67 -14.81
C GLN A 73 16.37 -0.21 -13.42
N ARG A 74 15.44 0.34 -12.62
CA ARG A 74 15.74 0.87 -11.28
C ARG A 74 15.57 -0.14 -10.16
N SER A 75 14.89 -1.27 -10.41
CA SER A 75 14.52 -2.25 -9.39
C SER A 75 15.69 -2.77 -8.55
N SER A 76 16.87 -2.92 -9.16
CA SER A 76 18.11 -3.31 -8.47
C SER A 76 18.65 -2.20 -7.55
N ALA A 77 18.58 -0.94 -8.01
CA ALA A 77 18.98 0.24 -7.24
C ALA A 77 18.02 0.55 -6.08
N TRP A 78 16.78 0.05 -6.14
CA TRP A 78 15.79 0.15 -5.07
C TRP A 78 15.82 -1.05 -4.08
N SER A 79 16.75 -2.02 -4.21
CA SER A 79 16.81 -3.27 -3.39
C SER A 79 17.61 -3.08 -2.07
N THR A 80 17.46 -3.83 -0.97
CA THR A 80 17.23 -5.29 -0.73
C THR A 80 15.82 -5.66 -0.20
N ILE A 81 15.05 -4.69 0.30
CA ILE A 81 13.65 -4.83 0.76
C ILE A 81 12.84 -3.64 0.23
N GLY A 82 13.02 -3.32 -1.05
CA GLY A 82 12.29 -2.26 -1.73
C GLY A 82 10.81 -2.63 -1.97
N PRO A 83 9.96 -1.64 -2.29
CA PRO A 83 8.59 -1.92 -2.71
C PRO A 83 8.59 -2.81 -3.96
N ARG A 84 7.61 -3.70 -4.05
CA ARG A 84 7.34 -4.50 -5.25
C ARG A 84 6.43 -3.73 -6.19
N ARG A 85 6.53 -4.03 -7.49
CA ARG A 85 5.63 -3.45 -8.47
C ARG A 85 4.23 -4.00 -8.25
N LEU A 86 3.24 -3.15 -8.42
CA LEU A 86 1.83 -3.50 -8.45
C LEU A 86 1.29 -3.22 -9.84
N ASP A 87 1.01 -4.28 -10.59
CA ASP A 87 0.37 -4.15 -11.90
C ASP A 87 -1.15 -4.25 -11.76
N PHE A 88 -1.88 -3.24 -12.23
CA PHE A 88 -3.34 -3.24 -12.16
C PHE A 88 -3.92 -4.42 -12.95
N GLY A 89 -4.89 -5.13 -12.36
CA GLY A 89 -5.52 -6.33 -12.90
C GLY A 89 -4.78 -7.64 -12.58
N SER A 90 -3.52 -7.59 -12.14
CA SER A 90 -2.69 -8.76 -11.84
C SER A 90 -2.72 -9.13 -10.36
N TRP A 91 -2.61 -10.43 -10.08
CA TRP A 91 -2.38 -10.92 -8.71
C TRP A 91 -0.90 -10.88 -8.40
N GLU A 92 -0.57 -10.29 -7.26
CA GLU A 92 0.76 -10.29 -6.68
C GLU A 92 0.78 -11.18 -5.44
N GLU A 93 1.71 -12.13 -5.38
CA GLU A 93 1.86 -13.01 -4.23
C GLU A 93 2.95 -12.52 -3.28
N GLY A 94 2.76 -12.80 -1.99
CA GLY A 94 3.69 -12.42 -0.96
C GLY A 94 3.64 -13.32 0.27
N ARG A 95 4.73 -13.27 1.03
CA ARG A 95 4.90 -14.00 2.28
C ARG A 95 5.57 -13.11 3.31
N ILE A 96 4.84 -12.73 4.35
CA ILE A 96 5.41 -12.07 5.53
C ILE A 96 6.00 -13.14 6.44
N VAL A 97 7.20 -12.90 6.94
CA VAL A 97 7.91 -13.80 7.86
C VAL A 97 8.22 -13.01 9.12
N SER A 98 7.81 -13.55 10.26
CA SER A 98 8.01 -12.90 11.56
C SER A 98 7.45 -11.46 11.55
N THR A 99 8.23 -10.50 12.04
CA THR A 99 7.91 -9.07 12.07
C THR A 99 8.29 -8.32 10.78
N GLY A 100 8.50 -9.04 9.66
CA GLY A 100 8.86 -8.43 8.38
C GLY A 100 7.71 -7.62 7.75
N GLY A 101 8.06 -6.84 6.72
CA GLY A 101 7.11 -6.07 5.93
C GLY A 101 7.14 -6.41 4.45
N ARG A 102 6.09 -6.01 3.74
CA ARG A 102 6.07 -5.99 2.27
C ARG A 102 5.24 -4.85 1.74
N MET A 103 5.85 -4.01 0.92
CA MET A 103 5.16 -2.94 0.21
C MET A 103 4.98 -3.29 -1.27
N TYR A 104 3.86 -2.85 -1.83
CA TYR A 104 3.59 -2.76 -3.25
C TYR A 104 3.29 -1.32 -3.65
N LEU A 105 3.79 -0.91 -4.81
CA LEU A 105 3.51 0.40 -5.41
C LEU A 105 3.10 0.21 -6.87
N SER A 106 2.04 0.89 -7.30
CA SER A 106 1.73 0.95 -8.73
C SER A 106 2.80 1.76 -9.46
N CYS A 107 3.31 1.23 -10.58
CA CYS A 107 4.32 1.94 -11.37
C CYS A 107 3.73 3.09 -12.21
N VAL A 108 2.40 3.12 -12.36
CA VAL A 108 1.63 4.19 -13.01
C VAL A 108 0.56 4.71 -12.06
N PRO A 109 0.11 5.96 -12.23
CA PRO A 109 -1.08 6.46 -11.54
C PRO A 109 -2.32 5.75 -12.08
N SER A 110 -3.35 5.60 -11.25
CA SER A 110 -4.64 5.09 -11.72
C SER A 110 -5.26 6.00 -12.79
N ASN A 111 -5.88 5.41 -13.81
CA ASN A 111 -6.72 6.10 -14.79
C ASN A 111 -8.23 5.97 -14.50
N LYS A 112 -8.62 5.39 -13.35
CA LYS A 112 -10.01 5.23 -12.93
C LYS A 112 -10.26 6.00 -11.66
N ASN A 113 -11.46 6.58 -11.51
CA ASN A 113 -11.81 7.25 -10.25
C ASN A 113 -12.04 6.29 -9.09
N SER A 114 -12.39 5.04 -9.39
CA SER A 114 -12.72 4.02 -8.41
C SER A 114 -12.13 2.68 -8.82
N MET A 115 -11.61 1.94 -7.84
CA MET A 115 -10.94 0.65 -8.02
C MET A 115 -11.19 -0.24 -6.80
N THR A 116 -11.09 -1.56 -6.98
CA THR A 116 -11.25 -2.53 -5.91
C THR A 116 -9.91 -3.18 -5.57
N VAL A 117 -9.51 -3.14 -4.29
CA VAL A 117 -8.40 -3.94 -3.78
C VAL A 117 -8.95 -5.23 -3.20
N ASN A 118 -8.41 -6.37 -3.63
CA ASN A 118 -8.70 -7.67 -3.05
C ASN A 118 -7.42 -8.21 -2.43
N ILE A 119 -7.51 -8.68 -1.19
CA ILE A 119 -6.42 -9.33 -0.45
C ILE A 119 -6.95 -10.66 0.03
N ASN A 120 -6.29 -11.75 -0.37
CA ASN A 120 -6.66 -13.09 0.05
C ASN A 120 -5.53 -13.70 0.86
N GLU A 121 -5.84 -14.20 2.04
CA GLU A 121 -4.99 -15.12 2.76
C GLU A 121 -4.87 -16.43 1.96
N LEU A 122 -3.65 -16.95 1.89
CA LEU A 122 -3.34 -18.23 1.25
C LEU A 122 -2.96 -19.28 2.30
N ASP A 123 -2.15 -18.90 3.29
CA ASP A 123 -1.69 -19.77 4.36
C ASP A 123 -1.00 -18.97 5.49
N GLY A 124 -0.70 -19.64 6.59
CA GLY A 124 0.02 -19.10 7.73
C GLY A 124 -0.90 -18.75 8.90
N LYS A 125 -0.28 -18.28 9.99
CA LYS A 125 -0.97 -17.86 11.23
C LYS A 125 -0.42 -16.54 11.77
N GLY A 126 0.48 -15.90 11.02
CA GLY A 126 1.10 -14.65 11.42
C GLY A 126 0.07 -13.54 11.43
N LYS A 127 -0.11 -12.90 12.59
CA LYS A 127 -0.87 -11.65 12.71
C LYS A 127 -0.25 -10.62 11.78
N THR A 128 -1.01 -10.16 10.81
CA THR A 128 -0.52 -9.25 9.77
C THR A 128 -1.48 -8.10 9.61
N SER A 129 -0.95 -6.89 9.70
CA SER A 129 -1.69 -5.66 9.38
C SER A 129 -1.45 -5.26 7.94
N TYR A 130 -2.40 -4.56 7.35
CA TYR A 130 -2.21 -3.90 6.06
C TYR A 130 -2.74 -2.46 6.08
N VAL A 131 -2.10 -1.61 5.28
CA VAL A 131 -2.55 -0.24 5.00
C VAL A 131 -2.55 -0.02 3.49
N ILE A 132 -3.63 0.59 2.99
CA ILE A 132 -3.80 0.98 1.58
C ILE A 132 -3.82 2.50 1.52
N CYS A 133 -2.99 3.09 0.67
CA CYS A 133 -2.87 4.53 0.51
C CYS A 133 -2.89 4.92 -0.96
N LYS A 134 -3.31 6.15 -1.23
CA LYS A 134 -3.04 6.83 -2.49
C LYS A 134 -1.95 7.86 -2.31
N VAL A 135 -1.12 8.06 -3.33
CA VAL A 135 0.00 8.99 -3.29
C VAL A 135 -0.14 9.97 -4.45
N ASP A 136 -0.12 11.26 -4.13
CA ASP A 136 -0.19 12.30 -5.14
C ASP A 136 1.17 12.54 -5.83
N ARG A 137 1.19 13.42 -6.83
CA ARG A 137 2.39 13.78 -7.57
C ARG A 137 3.45 14.53 -6.75
N ASN A 138 3.04 15.14 -5.63
CA ASN A 138 3.93 15.80 -4.69
C ASN A 138 4.52 14.84 -3.65
N GLY A 139 4.12 13.56 -3.69
CA GLY A 139 4.55 12.55 -2.73
C GLY A 139 3.75 12.55 -1.42
N ASN A 140 2.59 13.22 -1.38
CA ASN A 140 1.72 13.19 -0.21
C ASN A 140 0.89 11.90 -0.19
N TYR A 141 0.99 11.17 0.91
CA TYR A 141 0.23 9.94 1.11
C TYR A 141 -1.10 10.26 1.81
N THR A 142 -2.19 9.73 1.26
CA THR A 142 -3.50 9.72 1.91
C THR A 142 -3.89 8.28 2.21
N LYS A 143 -4.10 7.98 3.50
CA LYS A 143 -4.58 6.67 3.95
C LYS A 143 -6.02 6.46 3.48
N LEU A 144 -6.29 5.32 2.85
CA LEU A 144 -7.62 4.94 2.37
C LEU A 144 -8.25 3.89 3.27
N HIS A 145 -7.50 2.82 3.58
CA HIS A 145 -7.98 1.69 4.37
C HIS A 145 -6.88 1.10 5.22
N THR A 146 -7.27 0.46 6.33
CA THR A 146 -6.40 -0.35 7.18
C THR A 146 -7.16 -1.57 7.66
N GLY A 147 -6.47 -2.66 7.92
CA GLY A 147 -7.09 -3.81 8.56
C GLY A 147 -6.08 -4.87 8.99
N TRP A 148 -6.61 -5.99 9.46
CA TRP A 148 -5.84 -7.08 10.04
C TRP A 148 -6.30 -8.44 9.54
N PHE A 149 -5.34 -9.36 9.49
CA PHE A 149 -5.54 -10.81 9.40
C PHE A 149 -4.96 -11.44 10.67
N ASN A 150 -5.55 -12.56 11.10
CA ASN A 150 -5.06 -13.34 12.23
C ASN A 150 -4.91 -12.53 13.53
N GLU A 151 -5.78 -11.55 13.73
CA GLU A 151 -5.77 -10.68 14.92
C GLU A 151 -6.26 -11.41 16.16
N ILE A 152 -7.26 -12.27 16.00
CA ILE A 152 -7.84 -13.10 17.05
C ILE A 152 -7.69 -14.59 16.72
N ASN A 153 -7.70 -15.45 17.74
CA ASN A 153 -7.44 -16.88 17.58
C ASN A 153 -8.38 -17.59 16.59
N SER A 154 -9.65 -17.18 16.52
CA SER A 154 -10.63 -17.76 15.58
C SER A 154 -10.30 -17.45 14.11
N GLN A 155 -9.59 -16.34 13.84
CA GLN A 155 -9.10 -16.02 12.50
C GLN A 155 -7.91 -16.90 12.12
N GLN A 156 -7.02 -17.23 13.06
CA GLN A 156 -5.85 -18.09 12.82
C GLN A 156 -6.20 -19.52 12.41
N SER A 157 -7.42 -19.97 12.68
CA SER A 157 -7.96 -21.25 12.20
C SER A 157 -8.58 -21.16 10.80
N ASN A 158 -8.86 -19.96 10.29
CA ASN A 158 -9.46 -19.74 8.98
C ASN A 158 -8.37 -19.45 7.93
N LYS A 159 -8.03 -20.45 7.11
CA LYS A 159 -6.92 -20.35 6.15
C LYS A 159 -7.25 -19.64 4.83
N SER A 160 -8.42 -19.04 4.70
CA SER A 160 -8.91 -18.52 3.40
C SER A 160 -9.64 -17.18 3.54
N GLU A 161 -9.29 -16.36 4.53
CA GLU A 161 -9.93 -15.07 4.71
C GLU A 161 -9.66 -14.14 3.52
N THR A 162 -10.70 -13.43 3.07
CA THR A 162 -10.61 -12.45 1.98
C THR A 162 -11.06 -11.08 2.48
N ARG A 163 -10.31 -10.04 2.10
CA ARG A 163 -10.65 -8.63 2.35
C ARG A 163 -10.82 -7.92 1.01
N GLN A 164 -11.91 -7.18 0.87
CA GLN A 164 -12.21 -6.40 -0.31
C GLN A 164 -12.46 -4.94 0.09
N HIS A 165 -11.80 -4.02 -0.60
CA HIS A 165 -11.90 -2.58 -0.32
C HIS A 165 -12.16 -1.80 -1.59
N GLN A 166 -13.23 -0.99 -1.59
CA GLN A 166 -13.45 -0.01 -2.65
C GLN A 166 -12.63 1.25 -2.37
N LEU A 167 -11.82 1.65 -3.35
CA LEU A 167 -11.07 2.90 -3.34
C LEU A 167 -11.83 3.92 -4.17
N ASN A 168 -11.98 5.15 -3.66
CA ASN A 168 -12.64 6.24 -4.36
C ASN A 168 -11.70 7.44 -4.48
N ASN A 169 -11.93 8.26 -5.51
CA ASN A 169 -11.14 9.46 -5.79
C ASN A 169 -9.64 9.14 -5.94
N VAL A 170 -9.34 8.07 -6.70
CA VAL A 170 -7.98 7.58 -6.93
C VAL A 170 -7.43 7.88 -8.33
N ASN A 171 -8.20 8.51 -9.22
CA ASN A 171 -7.72 8.90 -10.54
C ASN A 171 -6.51 9.85 -10.41
N GLY A 172 -5.41 9.54 -11.10
CA GLY A 172 -4.17 10.30 -11.07
C GLY A 172 -3.23 10.00 -9.90
N TYR A 173 -3.56 9.05 -9.03
CA TYR A 173 -2.74 8.70 -7.87
C TYR A 173 -2.03 7.35 -8.05
N ILE A 174 -0.82 7.25 -7.50
CA ILE A 174 -0.16 5.96 -7.28
C ILE A 174 -0.85 5.24 -6.13
N ILE A 175 -1.09 3.94 -6.25
CA ILE A 175 -1.62 3.09 -5.18
C ILE A 175 -0.47 2.43 -4.45
N SER A 176 -0.49 2.53 -3.13
CA SER A 176 0.46 1.89 -2.23
C SER A 176 -0.27 0.93 -1.29
N ILE A 177 0.27 -0.29 -1.15
CA ILE A 177 -0.25 -1.29 -0.22
C ILE A 177 0.93 -1.80 0.61
N HIS A 178 0.83 -1.71 1.92
CA HIS A 178 1.88 -2.15 2.84
C HIS A 178 1.33 -3.18 3.82
N PHE A 179 1.96 -4.35 3.85
CA PHE A 179 1.73 -5.43 4.80
C PHE A 179 2.84 -5.44 5.86
N ASP A 180 2.47 -5.64 7.11
CA ASP A 180 3.40 -5.58 8.25
C ASP A 180 3.04 -6.66 9.28
N GLY A 181 3.97 -7.60 9.47
CA GLY A 181 3.83 -8.74 10.36
C GLY A 181 4.06 -8.37 11.82
N LYS A 182 3.23 -8.92 12.71
CA LYS A 182 3.27 -8.66 14.16
C LYS A 182 3.48 -9.92 15.00
N SER A 183 3.71 -11.06 14.37
CA SER A 183 4.01 -12.31 15.07
C SER A 183 5.49 -12.63 14.97
N VAL A 184 6.11 -13.07 16.08
CA VAL A 184 7.45 -13.62 16.04
C VAL A 184 7.37 -15.09 15.62
N GLY A 185 8.16 -15.50 14.63
CA GLY A 185 8.30 -16.91 14.23
C GLY A 185 7.17 -17.48 13.35
N ASN A 186 6.04 -16.78 13.20
CA ASN A 186 4.96 -17.18 12.29
C ASN A 186 5.08 -16.51 10.91
N THR A 187 4.47 -17.12 9.91
CA THR A 187 4.38 -16.59 8.54
C THR A 187 2.93 -16.26 8.18
N PHE A 188 2.77 -15.40 7.18
CA PHE A 188 1.49 -15.09 6.55
C PHE A 188 1.70 -15.01 5.04
N GLN A 189 1.02 -15.86 4.28
CA GLN A 189 1.06 -15.92 2.83
C GLN A 189 -0.24 -15.34 2.27
N TYR A 190 -0.12 -14.52 1.24
CA TYR A 190 -1.25 -13.81 0.66
C TYR A 190 -1.07 -13.60 -0.83
N LYS A 191 -2.18 -13.27 -1.48
CA LYS A 191 -2.19 -12.61 -2.80
C LYS A 191 -2.98 -11.32 -2.73
N VAL A 192 -2.56 -10.32 -3.49
CA VAL A 192 -3.19 -9.00 -3.57
C VAL A 192 -3.39 -8.59 -5.03
N ARG A 193 -4.53 -7.98 -5.35
CA ARG A 193 -4.82 -7.43 -6.68
C ARG A 193 -5.58 -6.13 -6.55
N VAL A 194 -5.34 -5.22 -7.50
CA VAL A 194 -6.10 -3.97 -7.63
C VAL A 194 -6.70 -3.89 -9.04
N GLN A 195 -8.01 -3.63 -9.17
CA GLN A 195 -8.76 -3.67 -10.43
C GLN A 195 -9.75 -2.52 -10.62
#